data_AF-A0A843E3M7-F1
#
_entry.id   AF-A0A843E3M7-F1
#
_cell.length_a   1.000
_cell.length_b   1.000
_cell.length_c   1.000
_cell.angle_alpha   90.00
_cell.angle_beta   90.00
_cell.angle_gamma   90.00
#
_symmetry.space_group_name_H-M   'P 1'
#
loop_
_entity.id
_entity.type
_entity.pdbx_description
1 polymer ?
#
loop_
_entity_poly.entity_id
_entity_poly.type
_entity_poly.pdbx_seq_one_letter_code
_entity_poly.pdbx_strand_id
1 'polypeptide(L)'
;MGDQKDITDMSFEEFFSESKTKAEREANRKAEAVKKANPEAVPATGRGFIGSGPKINFNNGKFLLYVPRYKGLENDRFNVAVEFGDNVIPMHRLESVKQGGGRVTRPSTVDLTPAEVTPMDDFTVTIDGEKAFVNKAHPISFYNSVGSPVVRPMGEVTAVARAGAELKLFKTELLESTVKNGLSIFKLNVLVSGTAKVEGISEVPPEEEVKEEPKPEPEPEVKEVPKKKPSKKAAKGEFTLSQPSADADVIYDGERLPLYAEKPIMSVSVTGCEPSECIVRAVGKDGEILNTSAAAQMYVDTGKYGGPVTVTLEKGSKKLASSKYFIIPGFSCQYAGKGDITDDLQVSYNVFGEKGTKDVSSEDPYSFTYDGMTFKVVWCVPYVTYDIGNGPQPFDTVDVDVLELKDKMT
;
A
#
# COMPACT_ATOMS: atom_id res chain seq x y z
N MET A 1 35.35 -41.77 7.83
CA MET A 1 35.96 -41.51 9.15
C MET A 1 37.12 -40.57 8.89
N GLY A 2 36.92 -39.28 9.18
CA GLY A 2 37.93 -38.23 9.00
C GLY A 2 38.06 -37.50 10.32
N ASP A 3 39.30 -37.44 10.80
CA ASP A 3 39.69 -37.07 12.15
C ASP A 3 39.28 -35.63 12.53
N GLN A 4 38.51 -35.50 13.59
CA GLN A 4 38.30 -34.24 14.29
C GLN A 4 39.48 -34.08 15.26
N LYS A 5 40.39 -33.15 14.98
CA LYS A 5 41.46 -32.79 15.93
C LYS A 5 40.86 -32.12 17.16
N ASP A 6 41.34 -32.56 18.31
CA ASP A 6 40.93 -32.07 19.63
C ASP A 6 41.53 -30.69 19.91
N ILE A 7 40.79 -29.86 20.65
CA ILE A 7 41.06 -28.43 20.84
C ILE A 7 42.37 -28.17 21.63
N THR A 8 42.95 -29.21 22.21
CA THR A 8 44.17 -29.19 23.02
C THR A 8 45.46 -29.17 22.20
N ASP A 9 45.39 -29.36 20.88
CA ASP A 9 46.56 -29.36 19.98
C ASP A 9 46.80 -28.03 19.26
N MET A 10 45.99 -26.99 19.51
CA MET A 10 46.20 -25.67 18.91
C MET A 10 47.11 -24.81 19.81
N SER A 11 48.20 -24.32 19.24
CA SER A 11 49.22 -23.54 19.95
C SER A 11 48.74 -22.12 20.30
N PHE A 12 49.27 -21.56 21.39
CA PHE A 12 48.89 -20.25 21.94
C PHE A 12 49.09 -19.08 20.96
N GLU A 13 50.00 -19.20 20.00
CA GLU A 13 50.28 -18.20 18.96
C GLU A 13 49.30 -18.25 17.77
N GLU A 14 48.57 -19.35 17.56
CA GLU A 14 47.44 -19.40 16.61
C GLU A 14 46.17 -18.76 17.17
N PHE A 15 46.04 -18.65 18.49
CA PHE A 15 44.84 -18.07 19.12
C PHE A 15 44.87 -16.53 19.17
N PHE A 16 46.05 -15.90 19.04
CA PHE A 16 46.23 -14.46 19.19
C PHE A 16 46.89 -13.74 18.00
N SER A 17 47.16 -14.43 16.89
CA SER A 17 47.63 -13.77 15.67
C SER A 17 46.46 -13.29 14.80
N GLU A 18 46.52 -12.00 14.47
CA GLU A 18 45.71 -11.26 13.48
C GLU A 18 44.33 -10.72 13.90
N SER A 19 44.30 -9.90 14.95
CA SER A 19 43.38 -8.75 14.95
C SER A 19 43.81 -7.77 13.86
N LYS A 20 43.23 -7.87 12.66
CA LYS A 20 43.38 -6.86 11.59
C LYS A 20 43.22 -5.46 12.17
N THR A 21 44.18 -4.58 11.88
CA THR A 21 44.20 -3.22 12.42
C THR A 21 42.91 -2.49 12.07
N LYS A 22 42.49 -1.56 12.94
CA LYS A 22 41.25 -0.78 12.77
C LYS A 22 41.20 -0.07 11.40
N ALA A 23 42.37 0.29 10.86
CA ALA A 23 42.55 0.85 9.53
C ALA A 23 42.28 -0.15 8.39
N GLU A 24 42.70 -1.41 8.49
CA GLU A 24 42.34 -2.46 7.51
C GLU A 24 40.88 -2.88 7.60
N ARG A 25 40.28 -2.85 8.80
CA ARG A 25 38.84 -3.06 8.96
C ARG A 25 38.03 -1.90 8.39
N GLU A 26 38.47 -0.64 8.54
CA GLU A 26 37.83 0.50 7.88
C GLU A 26 38.08 0.53 6.36
N ALA A 27 39.26 0.12 5.89
CA ALA A 27 39.55 0.00 4.47
C ALA A 27 38.74 -1.12 3.82
N ASN A 28 38.61 -2.29 4.47
CA ASN A 28 37.73 -3.36 4.01
C ASN A 28 36.26 -2.99 4.15
N ARG A 29 35.85 -2.22 5.17
CA ARG A 29 34.46 -1.75 5.31
C ARG A 29 34.12 -0.64 4.31
N LYS A 30 35.09 0.20 3.92
CA LYS A 30 34.96 1.14 2.79
C LYS A 30 35.00 0.41 1.44
N ALA A 31 35.83 -0.61 1.26
CA ALA A 31 35.85 -1.45 0.07
C ALA A 31 34.57 -2.31 -0.07
N GLU A 32 34.01 -2.78 1.04
CA GLU A 32 32.70 -3.46 1.10
C GLU A 32 31.53 -2.47 0.98
N ALA A 33 31.66 -1.23 1.47
CA ALA A 33 30.67 -0.18 1.24
C ALA A 33 30.70 0.30 -0.23
N VAL A 34 31.86 0.32 -0.88
CA VAL A 34 32.01 0.57 -2.31
C VAL A 34 31.54 -0.63 -3.15
N LYS A 35 31.72 -1.87 -2.68
CA LYS A 35 31.13 -3.08 -3.31
C LYS A 35 29.63 -3.26 -3.03
N LYS A 36 29.08 -2.75 -1.93
CA LYS A 36 27.63 -2.66 -1.65
C LYS A 36 26.97 -1.43 -2.25
N ALA A 37 27.76 -0.44 -2.66
CA ALA A 37 27.37 0.65 -3.53
C ALA A 37 27.77 0.34 -4.98
N ASN A 38 27.59 -0.90 -5.41
CA ASN A 38 27.60 -1.22 -6.83
C ASN A 38 26.16 -1.05 -7.37
N PRO A 39 25.89 0.00 -8.17
CA PRO A 39 24.68 0.10 -8.97
C PRO A 39 24.81 -0.85 -10.17
N GLU A 40 24.58 -2.14 -9.96
CA GLU A 40 24.38 -3.10 -11.05
C GLU A 40 22.87 -3.21 -11.33
N ALA A 41 22.32 -2.78 -12.47
CA ALA A 41 22.92 -2.54 -13.77
C ALA A 41 22.43 -1.22 -14.39
N VAL A 42 23.35 -0.28 -14.65
CA VAL A 42 23.26 0.50 -15.89
C VAL A 42 23.87 -0.41 -16.96
N PRO A 43 23.09 -1.07 -17.82
CA PRO A 43 23.68 -1.78 -18.95
C PRO A 43 24.55 -0.82 -19.75
N ALA A 44 25.66 -1.31 -20.30
CA ALA A 44 26.65 -0.57 -21.10
C ALA A 44 26.07 0.12 -22.36
N THR A 45 24.76 0.08 -22.54
CA THR A 45 23.97 0.57 -23.67
C THR A 45 23.40 1.98 -23.47
N GLY A 46 23.66 2.62 -22.32
CA GLY A 46 23.09 3.94 -22.00
C GLY A 46 21.59 3.91 -21.65
N ARG A 47 21.03 2.70 -21.57
CA ARG A 47 19.65 2.42 -21.13
C ARG A 47 19.64 2.01 -19.65
N GLY A 48 18.51 2.13 -18.96
CA GLY A 48 18.38 1.61 -17.59
C GLY A 48 17.44 2.42 -16.70
N PHE A 49 17.14 1.87 -15.52
CA PHE A 49 16.27 2.54 -14.55
C PHE A 49 16.99 3.72 -13.86
N ILE A 50 16.25 4.79 -13.63
CA ILE A 50 16.70 5.96 -12.89
C ILE A 50 16.23 5.82 -11.44
N GLY A 51 17.18 5.72 -10.51
CA GLY A 51 16.90 5.59 -9.07
C GLY A 51 16.71 4.14 -8.66
N SER A 52 15.51 3.78 -8.20
CA SER A 52 15.21 2.40 -7.76
C SER A 52 14.85 1.50 -8.94
N GLY A 53 15.07 0.19 -8.80
CA GLY A 53 14.60 -0.82 -9.75
C GLY A 53 13.10 -1.13 -9.62
N PRO A 54 12.56 -1.95 -10.55
CA PRO A 54 11.17 -2.39 -10.53
C PRO A 54 10.80 -3.14 -9.25
N LYS A 55 9.51 -3.08 -8.90
CA LYS A 55 8.95 -3.74 -7.71
C LYS A 55 7.63 -4.38 -8.06
N ILE A 56 7.38 -5.58 -7.54
CA ILE A 56 6.09 -6.25 -7.70
C ILE A 56 5.26 -5.93 -6.46
N ASN A 57 4.16 -5.22 -6.66
CA ASN A 57 3.17 -4.90 -5.63
C ASN A 57 2.05 -5.93 -5.66
N PHE A 58 1.37 -6.12 -4.53
CA PHE A 58 0.23 -6.99 -4.39
C PHE A 58 -1.01 -6.18 -4.04
N ASN A 59 -2.08 -6.32 -4.82
CA ASN A 59 -3.35 -5.66 -4.55
C ASN A 59 -4.52 -6.61 -4.84
N ASN A 60 -5.31 -6.92 -3.81
CA ASN A 60 -6.57 -7.67 -3.92
C ASN A 60 -6.51 -9.00 -4.70
N GLY A 61 -5.38 -9.72 -4.65
CA GLY A 61 -5.20 -10.98 -5.37
C GLY A 61 -4.59 -10.82 -6.78
N LYS A 62 -4.04 -9.65 -7.10
CA LYS A 62 -3.31 -9.36 -8.33
C LYS A 62 -1.90 -8.88 -8.04
N PHE A 63 -0.98 -9.18 -8.95
CA PHE A 63 0.39 -8.69 -8.92
C PHE A 63 0.57 -7.58 -9.95
N LEU A 64 1.06 -6.43 -9.48
CA LEU A 64 1.27 -5.23 -10.26
C LEU A 64 2.75 -4.88 -10.27
N LEU A 65 3.39 -4.93 -11.43
CA LEU A 65 4.78 -4.51 -11.58
C LEU A 65 4.87 -3.00 -11.69
N TYR A 66 5.40 -2.35 -10.67
CA TYR A 66 5.81 -0.96 -10.75
C TYR A 66 7.11 -0.85 -11.54
N VAL A 67 7.04 -0.12 -12.65
CA VAL A 67 8.16 0.21 -13.53
C VAL A 67 8.56 1.67 -13.28
N PRO A 68 9.71 1.93 -12.63
CA PRO A 68 10.20 3.29 -12.40
C PRO A 68 10.66 3.94 -13.70
N ARG A 69 11.06 5.22 -13.63
CA ARG A 69 11.60 5.94 -14.78
C ARG A 69 12.73 5.14 -15.43
N TYR A 70 12.64 4.92 -16.73
CA TYR A 70 13.62 4.19 -17.53
C TYR A 70 14.19 5.12 -18.59
N LYS A 71 15.51 5.24 -18.62
CA LYS A 71 16.23 5.98 -19.66
C LYS A 71 16.47 5.05 -20.84
N GLY A 72 16.17 5.53 -22.03
CA GLY A 72 16.50 4.89 -23.30
C GLY A 72 17.13 5.86 -24.28
N LEU A 73 17.45 5.34 -25.46
CA LEU A 73 17.96 6.10 -26.60
C LEU A 73 16.84 6.89 -27.29
N GLU A 74 17.22 7.80 -28.17
CA GLU A 74 16.26 8.69 -28.85
C GLU A 74 15.22 7.94 -29.70
N ASN A 75 15.58 6.77 -30.24
CA ASN A 75 14.74 5.96 -31.12
C ASN A 75 14.09 4.76 -30.43
N ASP A 76 14.26 4.60 -29.11
CA ASP A 76 13.66 3.49 -28.37
C ASP A 76 12.13 3.60 -28.34
N ARG A 77 11.45 2.46 -28.42
CA ARG A 77 9.98 2.40 -28.44
C ARG A 77 9.41 2.23 -27.03
N PHE A 78 10.18 1.67 -26.11
CA PHE A 78 9.80 1.35 -24.74
C PHE A 78 8.65 0.35 -24.63
N ASN A 79 8.65 -0.67 -25.49
CA ASN A 79 7.69 -1.77 -25.43
C ASN A 79 8.08 -2.75 -24.32
N VAL A 80 7.18 -2.96 -23.37
CA VAL A 80 7.36 -3.89 -22.25
C VAL A 80 6.79 -5.24 -22.63
N ALA A 81 7.58 -6.30 -22.42
CA ALA A 81 7.13 -7.67 -22.50
C ALA A 81 7.56 -8.46 -21.26
N VAL A 82 6.81 -9.51 -20.95
CA VAL A 82 7.16 -10.50 -19.93
C VAL A 82 7.55 -11.80 -20.63
N GLU A 83 8.73 -12.29 -20.32
CA GLU A 83 9.27 -13.56 -20.78
C GLU A 83 9.16 -14.59 -19.65
N PHE A 84 8.47 -15.70 -19.94
CA PHE A 84 8.28 -16.80 -19.02
C PHE A 84 8.35 -18.14 -19.78
N GLY A 85 9.34 -18.96 -19.45
CA GLY A 85 9.67 -20.15 -20.27
C GLY A 85 10.00 -19.76 -21.71
N ASP A 86 9.30 -20.36 -22.67
CA ASP A 86 9.42 -20.06 -24.10
C ASP A 86 8.44 -18.97 -24.59
N ASN A 87 7.60 -18.43 -23.69
CA ASN A 87 6.57 -17.45 -24.03
C ASN A 87 7.07 -16.02 -23.83
N VAL A 88 6.75 -15.15 -24.79
CA VAL A 88 6.96 -13.70 -24.69
C VAL A 88 5.60 -13.02 -24.81
N ILE A 89 5.14 -12.42 -23.72
CA ILE A 89 3.80 -11.82 -23.63
C ILE A 89 3.96 -10.29 -23.67
N PRO A 90 3.49 -9.63 -24.74
CA PRO A 90 3.55 -8.18 -24.83
C PRO A 90 2.55 -7.55 -23.84
N MET A 91 3.02 -6.60 -23.05
CA MET A 91 2.22 -5.99 -21.99
C MET A 91 1.69 -4.63 -22.42
N HIS A 92 2.59 -3.65 -22.55
CA HIS A 92 2.24 -2.27 -22.87
C HIS A 92 3.48 -1.47 -23.29
N ARG A 93 3.28 -0.28 -23.87
CA ARG A 93 4.34 0.66 -24.23
C ARG A 93 4.44 1.78 -23.21
N LEU A 94 5.60 2.02 -22.63
CA LEU A 94 5.77 3.11 -21.66
C LEU A 94 5.74 4.47 -22.35
N GLU A 95 5.03 5.42 -21.74
CA GLU A 95 5.11 6.83 -22.14
C GLU A 95 6.48 7.41 -21.80
N SER A 96 7.04 8.19 -22.72
CA SER A 96 8.38 8.76 -22.58
C SER A 96 8.47 10.17 -23.14
N VAL A 97 9.31 11.00 -22.52
CA VAL A 97 9.63 12.37 -22.96
C VAL A 97 11.11 12.48 -23.37
N LYS A 98 11.43 13.42 -24.28
CA LYS A 98 12.83 13.70 -24.63
C LYS A 98 13.53 14.41 -23.47
N GLN A 99 14.69 13.91 -23.05
CA GLN A 99 15.48 14.51 -21.98
C GLN A 99 16.97 14.19 -22.17
N GLY A 100 17.82 15.23 -22.20
CA GLY A 100 19.29 15.08 -22.18
C GLY A 100 19.89 14.20 -23.29
N GLY A 101 19.43 14.38 -24.54
CA GLY A 101 19.93 13.61 -25.69
C GLY A 101 19.40 12.18 -25.81
N GLY A 102 18.41 11.80 -24.98
CA GLY A 102 17.71 10.52 -25.07
C GLY A 102 16.23 10.67 -24.71
N ARG A 103 15.59 9.56 -24.35
CA ARG A 103 14.19 9.54 -23.89
C ARG A 103 14.12 8.94 -22.49
N VAL A 104 13.22 9.46 -21.66
CA VAL A 104 13.00 8.98 -20.30
C VAL A 104 11.52 8.69 -20.12
N THR A 105 11.20 7.50 -19.60
CA THR A 105 9.82 7.10 -19.33
C THR A 105 9.28 7.72 -18.05
N ARG A 106 7.96 7.90 -17.99
CA ARG A 106 7.26 8.14 -16.72
C ARG A 106 7.14 6.83 -15.93
N PRO A 107 7.09 6.88 -14.59
CA PRO A 107 6.76 5.69 -13.81
C PRO A 107 5.40 5.14 -14.23
N SER A 108 5.29 3.82 -14.34
CA SER A 108 4.05 3.16 -14.74
C SER A 108 3.85 1.88 -13.95
N THR A 109 2.65 1.34 -13.98
CA THR A 109 2.30 0.06 -13.36
C THR A 109 1.78 -0.88 -14.44
N VAL A 110 2.33 -2.09 -14.50
CA VAL A 110 1.97 -3.13 -15.45
C VAL A 110 1.25 -4.25 -14.69
N ASP A 111 0.03 -4.59 -15.10
CA ASP A 111 -0.71 -5.74 -14.56
C ASP A 111 -0.07 -7.02 -15.07
N LEU A 112 0.41 -7.89 -14.18
CA LEU A 112 1.02 -9.18 -14.54
C LEU A 112 0.00 -10.29 -14.80
N THR A 113 -1.28 -10.06 -14.50
CA THR A 113 -2.35 -11.05 -14.67
C THR A 113 -2.42 -11.62 -16.09
N PRO A 114 -2.33 -10.83 -17.19
CA PRO A 114 -2.38 -11.36 -18.56
C PRO A 114 -1.18 -12.24 -18.92
N ALA A 115 -0.06 -12.10 -18.19
CA ALA A 115 1.11 -12.92 -18.38
C ALA A 115 1.06 -14.22 -17.55
N GLU A 116 0.05 -14.38 -16.69
CA GLU A 116 -0.12 -15.52 -15.80
C GLU A 116 1.12 -15.83 -14.92
N VAL A 117 1.97 -14.83 -14.69
CA VAL A 117 3.16 -14.95 -13.84
C VAL A 117 2.93 -14.35 -12.46
N THR A 118 3.59 -14.95 -11.47
CA THR A 118 3.59 -14.49 -10.09
C THR A 118 5.02 -14.30 -9.56
N PRO A 119 5.22 -13.63 -8.42
CA PRO A 119 6.52 -13.59 -7.74
C PRO A 119 7.10 -14.98 -7.39
N MET A 120 6.26 -16.01 -7.40
CA MET A 120 6.64 -17.40 -7.14
C MET A 120 7.13 -18.12 -8.41
N ASP A 121 7.24 -17.40 -9.53
CA ASP A 121 7.70 -17.91 -10.84
C ASP A 121 8.99 -17.19 -11.29
N ASP A 122 9.84 -17.89 -12.03
CA ASP A 122 11.00 -17.27 -12.68
C ASP A 122 10.56 -16.60 -13.97
N PHE A 123 10.62 -15.27 -14.04
CA PHE A 123 10.28 -14.53 -15.26
C PHE A 123 11.19 -13.33 -15.48
N THR A 124 11.31 -12.89 -16.73
CA THR A 124 12.09 -11.71 -17.11
C THR A 124 11.18 -10.66 -17.72
N VAL A 125 11.37 -9.41 -17.33
CA VAL A 125 10.72 -8.26 -17.98
C VAL A 125 11.72 -7.66 -18.93
N THR A 126 11.33 -7.53 -20.19
CA THR A 126 12.13 -6.88 -21.23
C THR A 126 11.53 -5.55 -21.65
N ILE A 127 12.40 -4.61 -22.02
CA ILE A 127 12.03 -3.34 -22.64
C ILE A 127 12.73 -3.29 -24.00
N ASP A 128 11.96 -3.25 -25.08
CA ASP A 128 12.44 -3.34 -26.45
C ASP A 128 13.33 -4.58 -26.72
N GLY A 129 13.02 -5.70 -26.05
CA GLY A 129 13.77 -6.97 -26.15
C GLY A 129 15.02 -7.05 -25.28
N GLU A 130 15.40 -5.96 -24.60
CA GLU A 130 16.51 -5.95 -23.66
C GLU A 130 16.04 -6.33 -22.25
N LYS A 131 16.82 -7.15 -21.54
CA LYS A 131 16.50 -7.56 -20.16
C LYS A 131 16.55 -6.37 -19.22
N ALA A 132 15.39 -5.97 -18.71
CA ALA A 132 15.26 -4.85 -17.79
C ALA A 132 15.18 -5.32 -16.33
N PHE A 133 14.40 -6.37 -16.05
CA PHE A 133 14.23 -6.90 -14.70
C PHE A 133 14.09 -8.42 -14.73
N VAL A 134 14.63 -9.09 -13.72
CA VAL A 134 14.55 -10.55 -13.58
C VAL A 134 13.94 -10.84 -12.21
N ASN A 135 12.78 -11.49 -12.21
CA ASN A 135 12.23 -12.09 -11.00
C ASN A 135 12.80 -13.49 -10.84
N LYS A 136 13.32 -13.77 -9.64
CA LYS A 136 13.64 -15.14 -9.23
C LYS A 136 12.51 -15.65 -8.37
N ALA A 137 12.07 -16.87 -8.62
CA ALA A 137 10.99 -17.50 -7.88
C ALA A 137 11.28 -17.48 -6.38
N HIS A 138 10.38 -16.88 -5.62
CA HIS A 138 10.40 -16.92 -4.17
C HIS A 138 9.22 -17.77 -3.67
N PRO A 139 9.41 -18.72 -2.74
CA PRO A 139 8.31 -19.58 -2.28
C PRO A 139 7.23 -18.79 -1.53
N ILE A 140 7.60 -17.63 -0.96
CA ILE A 140 6.71 -16.71 -0.27
C ILE A 140 7.19 -15.27 -0.51
N SER A 141 6.25 -14.36 -0.71
CA SER A 141 6.49 -12.92 -0.83
C SER A 141 5.73 -12.18 0.25
N PHE A 142 6.31 -11.12 0.81
CA PHE A 142 5.72 -10.33 1.89
C PHE A 142 5.39 -8.92 1.43
N TYR A 143 4.27 -8.39 1.89
CA TYR A 143 3.73 -7.08 1.54
C TYR A 143 3.25 -6.34 2.78
N ASN A 144 3.38 -5.01 2.78
CA ASN A 144 2.78 -4.17 3.81
C ASN A 144 1.29 -3.92 3.55
N SER A 145 0.64 -3.12 4.40
CA SER A 145 -0.78 -2.78 4.29
C SER A 145 -1.17 -2.05 2.99
N VAL A 146 -0.22 -1.39 2.31
CA VAL A 146 -0.43 -0.73 1.01
C VAL A 146 -0.02 -1.60 -0.18
N GLY A 147 0.30 -2.88 0.06
CA GLY A 147 0.63 -3.84 -1.00
C GLY A 147 2.06 -3.71 -1.56
N SER A 148 2.93 -2.92 -0.94
CA SER A 148 4.34 -2.81 -1.35
C SER A 148 5.19 -3.95 -0.80
N PRO A 149 6.16 -4.48 -1.56
CA PRO A 149 6.98 -5.62 -1.14
C PRO A 149 7.89 -5.26 0.05
N VAL A 150 8.01 -6.20 0.98
CA VAL A 150 8.79 -6.05 2.22
C VAL A 150 9.83 -7.16 2.29
N VAL A 151 11.11 -6.78 2.38
CA VAL A 151 12.22 -7.75 2.46
C VAL A 151 12.38 -8.31 3.88
N ARG A 152 12.07 -7.50 4.89
CA ARG A 152 12.15 -7.89 6.31
C ARG A 152 10.79 -7.63 6.97
N PRO A 153 9.88 -8.61 6.98
CA PRO A 153 8.56 -8.41 7.55
C PRO A 153 8.65 -8.15 9.04
N MET A 154 7.93 -7.12 9.52
CA MET A 154 7.81 -6.77 10.94
C MET A 154 6.47 -6.08 11.14
N GLY A 155 5.76 -6.45 12.21
CA GLY A 155 4.38 -6.05 12.44
C GLY A 155 3.41 -6.78 11.51
N GLU A 156 2.27 -6.15 11.24
CA GLU A 156 1.25 -6.70 10.36
C GLU A 156 1.70 -6.66 8.89
N VAL A 157 1.77 -7.83 8.27
CA VAL A 157 2.15 -8.02 6.87
C VAL A 157 1.22 -9.01 6.20
N THR A 158 1.09 -8.88 4.89
CA THR A 158 0.45 -9.87 4.03
C THR A 158 1.54 -10.74 3.40
N ALA A 159 1.53 -12.04 3.69
CA ALA A 159 2.38 -13.02 3.03
C ALA A 159 1.58 -13.74 1.94
N VAL A 160 2.16 -13.90 0.76
CA VAL A 160 1.51 -14.57 -0.38
C VAL A 160 2.41 -15.70 -0.85
N ALA A 161 1.81 -16.88 -1.03
CA ALA A 161 2.46 -18.08 -1.54
C ALA A 161 1.54 -18.80 -2.54
N ARG A 162 2.05 -19.87 -3.16
CA ARG A 162 1.22 -20.74 -4.02
C ARG A 162 0.09 -21.35 -3.20
N ALA A 163 -1.05 -21.63 -3.85
CA ALA A 163 -2.15 -22.32 -3.20
C ALA A 163 -1.68 -23.62 -2.54
N GLY A 164 -2.18 -23.88 -1.32
CA GLY A 164 -1.84 -25.06 -0.54
C GLY A 164 -0.53 -24.93 0.25
N ALA A 165 0.18 -23.81 0.15
CA ALA A 165 1.39 -23.59 0.94
C ALA A 165 1.09 -23.66 2.44
N GLU A 166 1.88 -24.43 3.17
CA GLU A 166 1.86 -24.47 4.64
C GLU A 166 3.02 -23.64 5.19
N LEU A 167 2.72 -22.77 6.15
CA LEU A 167 3.71 -21.88 6.74
C LEU A 167 4.24 -22.40 8.08
N LYS A 168 5.56 -22.51 8.18
CA LYS A 168 6.29 -22.58 9.43
C LYS A 168 6.49 -21.19 10.00
N LEU A 169 5.86 -20.93 11.14
CA LEU A 169 5.90 -19.63 11.82
C LEU A 169 6.81 -19.69 13.05
N PHE A 170 7.69 -18.70 13.19
CA PHE A 170 8.52 -18.49 14.38
C PHE A 170 8.34 -17.05 14.85
N LYS A 171 7.98 -16.86 16.12
CA LYS A 171 7.64 -15.53 16.70
C LYS A 171 6.76 -14.70 15.75
N THR A 172 5.81 -15.36 15.12
CA THR A 172 4.91 -14.82 14.12
C THR A 172 3.54 -15.42 14.38
N GLU A 173 2.52 -14.58 14.43
CA GLU A 173 1.14 -14.99 14.64
C GLU A 173 0.41 -14.96 13.30
N LEU A 174 -0.28 -16.05 12.96
CA LEU A 174 -1.21 -16.09 11.83
C LEU A 174 -2.51 -15.43 12.27
N LEU A 175 -2.88 -14.33 11.61
CA LEU A 175 -4.12 -13.60 11.86
C LEU A 175 -5.26 -14.15 10.98
N GLU A 176 -4.96 -14.40 9.71
CA GLU A 176 -5.93 -14.85 8.71
C GLU A 176 -5.24 -15.65 7.62
N SER A 177 -5.93 -16.64 7.05
CA SER A 177 -5.51 -17.39 5.87
C SER A 177 -6.67 -17.46 4.89
N THR A 178 -6.42 -17.08 3.65
CA THR A 178 -7.41 -17.10 2.56
C THR A 178 -6.78 -17.68 1.31
N VAL A 179 -7.58 -18.30 0.45
CA VAL A 179 -7.15 -18.73 -0.88
C VAL A 179 -7.93 -17.91 -1.90
N LYS A 180 -7.22 -17.29 -2.85
CA LYS A 180 -7.83 -16.48 -3.92
C LYS A 180 -6.98 -16.55 -5.18
N ASN A 181 -7.60 -16.76 -6.33
CA ASN A 181 -6.92 -16.80 -7.64
C ASN A 181 -5.72 -17.77 -7.67
N GLY A 182 -5.82 -18.95 -7.06
CA GLY A 182 -4.72 -19.91 -6.99
C GLY A 182 -3.55 -19.51 -6.07
N LEU A 183 -3.76 -18.54 -5.19
CA LEU A 183 -2.77 -18.04 -4.22
C LEU A 183 -3.26 -18.26 -2.79
N SER A 184 -2.36 -18.70 -1.92
CA SER A 184 -2.58 -18.67 -0.47
C SER A 184 -2.09 -17.34 0.08
N ILE A 185 -3.00 -16.59 0.70
CA ILE A 185 -2.78 -15.25 1.25
C ILE A 185 -2.93 -15.33 2.77
N PHE A 186 -1.86 -15.02 3.48
CA PHE A 186 -1.78 -15.05 4.93
C PHE A 186 -1.60 -13.64 5.48
N LYS A 187 -2.48 -13.21 6.39
CA LYS A 187 -2.19 -12.03 7.21
C LYS A 187 -1.42 -12.49 8.44
N LEU A 188 -0.24 -11.94 8.63
CA LEU A 188 0.68 -12.31 9.69
C LEU A 188 1.01 -11.10 10.56
N ASN A 189 1.12 -11.29 11.86
CA ASN A 189 1.77 -10.34 12.75
C ASN A 189 3.17 -10.88 13.11
N VAL A 190 4.21 -10.30 12.51
CA VAL A 190 5.60 -10.74 12.69
C VAL A 190 6.26 -9.93 13.80
N LEU A 191 6.57 -10.58 14.93
CA LEU A 191 7.26 -9.92 16.03
C LEU A 191 8.74 -9.66 15.70
N VAL A 192 9.44 -8.95 16.59
CA VAL A 192 10.88 -8.71 16.45
C VAL A 192 11.63 -10.05 16.34
N SER A 193 12.40 -10.20 15.25
CA SER A 193 13.10 -11.44 14.87
C SER A 193 12.20 -12.64 14.52
N GLY A 194 10.93 -12.39 14.20
CA GLY A 194 10.03 -13.41 13.68
C GLY A 194 10.34 -13.77 12.22
N THR A 195 9.96 -14.99 11.83
CA THR A 195 10.11 -15.49 10.47
C THR A 195 8.91 -16.36 10.09
N ALA A 196 8.48 -16.26 8.83
CA ALA A 196 7.57 -17.21 8.21
C ALA A 196 8.27 -17.86 7.00
N LYS A 197 8.15 -19.17 6.86
CA LYS A 197 8.73 -19.94 5.74
C LYS A 197 7.71 -20.97 5.26
N VAL A 198 7.72 -21.28 3.96
CA VAL A 198 6.94 -22.40 3.43
C VAL A 198 7.64 -23.71 3.80
N GLU A 199 6.93 -24.64 4.43
CA GLU A 199 7.45 -25.96 4.86
C GLU A 199 6.89 -27.11 4.01
N GLY A 200 5.76 -26.91 3.34
CA GLY A 200 5.16 -27.88 2.43
C GLY A 200 4.10 -27.26 1.53
N ILE A 201 3.61 -28.05 0.58
CA ILE A 201 2.43 -27.75 -0.23
C ILE A 201 1.45 -28.90 0.06
N SER A 202 0.36 -28.59 0.77
CA SER A 202 -0.75 -29.52 0.99
C SER A 202 -1.62 -29.58 -0.25
N GLU A 203 -2.20 -30.75 -0.57
CA GLU A 203 -3.16 -30.87 -1.66
C GLU A 203 -4.35 -29.96 -1.39
N VAL A 204 -4.50 -28.91 -2.20
CA VAL A 204 -5.61 -27.96 -2.12
C VAL A 204 -6.89 -28.74 -2.43
N PRO A 205 -7.87 -28.82 -1.51
CA PRO A 205 -9.19 -29.32 -1.87
C PRO A 205 -9.74 -28.39 -2.95
N PRO A 206 -10.35 -28.91 -4.03
CA PRO A 206 -10.97 -28.05 -5.04
C PRO A 206 -12.02 -27.15 -4.37
N GLU A 207 -12.17 -25.94 -4.90
CA GLU A 207 -13.19 -24.95 -4.51
C GLU A 207 -14.55 -25.64 -4.34
N GLU A 208 -14.96 -25.89 -3.10
CA GLU A 208 -16.33 -26.32 -2.81
C GLU A 208 -17.24 -25.10 -2.95
N GLU A 209 -18.00 -25.06 -4.04
CA GLU A 209 -19.27 -24.36 -4.10
C GLU A 209 -20.08 -24.75 -2.86
N VAL A 210 -20.38 -23.75 -2.01
CA VAL A 210 -21.23 -23.92 -0.83
C VAL A 210 -22.62 -24.34 -1.28
N LYS A 211 -22.87 -25.66 -1.31
CA LYS A 211 -24.22 -26.21 -1.23
C LYS A 211 -24.66 -26.20 0.22
N GLU A 212 -25.74 -25.46 0.49
CA GLU A 212 -26.52 -25.58 1.72
C GLU A 212 -26.90 -27.05 1.97
N GLU A 213 -26.50 -27.59 3.12
CA GLU A 213 -27.16 -28.75 3.74
C GLU A 213 -27.37 -28.54 5.25
N PRO A 214 -28.40 -29.20 5.82
CA PRO A 214 -29.24 -28.61 6.85
C PRO A 214 -28.77 -28.86 8.29
N LYS A 215 -29.27 -28.00 9.19
CA LYS A 215 -29.19 -28.09 10.67
C LYS A 215 -29.33 -29.52 11.21
N PRO A 216 -28.46 -29.96 12.14
CA PRO A 216 -28.80 -31.04 13.06
C PRO A 216 -29.47 -30.49 14.33
N GLU A 217 -30.55 -31.16 14.74
CA GLU A 217 -31.19 -31.05 16.05
C GLU A 217 -30.30 -31.58 17.21
N PRO A 218 -30.53 -31.14 18.45
CA PRO A 218 -29.64 -31.42 19.58
C PRO A 218 -30.06 -32.63 20.41
N GLU A 219 -29.10 -33.35 20.99
CA GLU A 219 -29.20 -34.08 22.29
C GLU A 219 -27.87 -34.82 22.61
N PRO A 220 -27.58 -35.23 23.85
CA PRO A 220 -27.72 -34.55 25.15
C PRO A 220 -26.37 -34.47 25.92
N GLU A 221 -26.44 -33.81 27.08
CA GLU A 221 -25.40 -33.50 28.07
C GLU A 221 -24.32 -34.56 28.31
N VAL A 222 -23.04 -34.14 28.24
CA VAL A 222 -21.93 -34.82 28.91
C VAL A 222 -21.33 -33.88 29.95
N LYS A 223 -21.29 -34.41 31.18
CA LYS A 223 -20.94 -33.77 32.45
C LYS A 223 -19.60 -33.01 32.42
N GLU A 224 -19.62 -31.85 33.07
CA GLU A 224 -18.49 -30.95 33.32
C GLU A 224 -17.27 -31.64 33.95
N VAL A 225 -16.09 -31.24 33.49
CA VAL A 225 -14.85 -31.27 34.27
C VAL A 225 -14.42 -29.80 34.46
N PRO A 226 -14.27 -29.30 35.71
CA PRO A 226 -14.04 -27.88 35.94
C PRO A 226 -12.59 -27.51 35.62
N LYS A 227 -12.36 -26.83 34.50
CA LYS A 227 -11.09 -26.13 34.22
C LYS A 227 -11.29 -24.62 34.41
N LYS A 228 -10.40 -24.06 35.24
CA LYS A 228 -10.28 -22.67 35.71
C LYS A 228 -10.86 -21.61 34.75
N LYS A 229 -11.76 -20.78 35.28
CA LYS A 229 -12.25 -19.53 34.64
C LYS A 229 -11.06 -18.64 34.25
N PRO A 230 -10.83 -18.37 32.95
CA PRO A 230 -10.02 -17.22 32.57
C PRO A 230 -10.82 -15.96 32.93
N SER A 231 -10.17 -15.00 33.56
CA SER A 231 -10.76 -13.68 33.85
C SER A 231 -11.37 -13.12 32.57
N LYS A 232 -12.68 -12.84 32.55
CA LYS A 232 -13.37 -12.20 31.42
C LYS A 232 -12.70 -10.86 31.14
N LYS A 233 -11.81 -10.81 30.14
CA LYS A 233 -11.32 -9.55 29.58
C LYS A 233 -12.53 -8.80 29.03
N ALA A 234 -12.70 -7.53 29.40
CA ALA A 234 -13.79 -6.72 28.88
C ALA A 234 -13.70 -6.65 27.35
N ALA A 235 -14.82 -6.93 26.66
CA ALA A 235 -14.87 -6.86 25.20
C ALA A 235 -14.51 -5.45 24.72
N LYS A 236 -13.53 -5.37 23.83
CA LYS A 236 -13.10 -4.19 23.09
C LYS A 236 -13.18 -4.50 21.60
N GLY A 237 -13.57 -3.53 20.79
CA GLY A 237 -13.64 -3.69 19.34
C GLY A 237 -13.27 -2.39 18.66
N GLU A 238 -12.57 -2.50 17.55
CA GLU A 238 -12.20 -1.40 16.66
C GLU A 238 -12.55 -1.82 15.23
N PHE A 239 -12.79 -0.84 14.37
CA PHE A 239 -12.94 -1.10 12.95
C PHE A 239 -12.24 -0.03 12.13
N THR A 240 -11.75 -0.43 10.97
CA THR A 240 -11.16 0.46 9.97
C THR A 240 -12.02 0.46 8.72
N LEU A 241 -12.11 1.62 8.07
CA LEU A 241 -12.75 1.78 6.78
C LEU A 241 -11.66 1.88 5.71
N SER A 242 -11.98 1.51 4.46
CA SER A 242 -11.11 1.72 3.30
C SER A 242 -10.73 3.19 3.15
N GLN A 243 -9.74 3.51 2.33
CA GLN A 243 -9.33 4.90 2.15
C GLN A 243 -10.48 5.75 1.58
N PRO A 244 -10.76 6.93 2.16
CA PRO A 244 -11.68 7.89 1.57
C PRO A 244 -11.10 8.51 0.30
N SER A 245 -11.93 9.27 -0.40
CA SER A 245 -11.51 10.09 -1.53
C SER A 245 -10.35 10.99 -1.12
N ALA A 246 -9.23 10.91 -1.83
CA ALA A 246 -8.11 11.83 -1.63
C ALA A 246 -8.42 13.23 -2.19
N ASP A 247 -9.43 13.34 -3.06
CA ASP A 247 -9.70 14.55 -3.84
C ASP A 247 -10.58 15.56 -3.08
N ALA A 248 -11.35 15.12 -2.08
CA ALA A 248 -12.26 16.01 -1.34
C ALA A 248 -12.76 15.41 -0.01
N ASP A 249 -13.19 16.30 0.89
CA ASP A 249 -13.98 16.02 2.09
C ASP A 249 -15.34 16.75 2.02
N VAL A 250 -16.25 16.44 2.95
CA VAL A 250 -17.55 17.10 3.06
C VAL A 250 -17.71 17.76 4.43
N ILE A 251 -18.20 19.00 4.47
CA ILE A 251 -18.72 19.63 5.68
C ILE A 251 -20.24 19.47 5.69
N TYR A 252 -20.75 18.77 6.70
CA TYR A 252 -22.18 18.56 6.92
C TYR A 252 -22.48 18.78 8.40
N ASP A 253 -23.53 19.56 8.70
CA ASP A 253 -23.88 19.98 10.08
C ASP A 253 -22.71 20.56 10.90
N GLY A 254 -21.79 21.26 10.21
CA GLY A 254 -20.59 21.85 10.82
C GLY A 254 -19.45 20.86 11.12
N GLU A 255 -19.63 19.58 10.87
CA GLU A 255 -18.61 18.53 11.02
C GLU A 255 -17.93 18.25 9.66
N ARG A 256 -16.59 18.20 9.64
CA ARG A 256 -15.83 17.77 8.45
C ARG A 256 -15.72 16.25 8.43
N LEU A 257 -16.32 15.64 7.43
CA LEU A 257 -16.44 14.20 7.25
C LEU A 257 -15.63 13.73 6.03
N PRO A 258 -14.97 12.56 6.13
CA PRO A 258 -14.30 11.96 4.99
C PRO A 258 -15.34 11.54 3.94
N LEU A 259 -15.04 11.83 2.67
CA LEU A 259 -15.91 11.54 1.54
C LEU A 259 -15.60 10.17 0.92
N TYR A 260 -16.63 9.42 0.57
CA TYR A 260 -16.51 8.22 -0.22
C TYR A 260 -17.37 8.30 -1.50
N ALA A 261 -16.78 7.95 -2.65
CA ALA A 261 -17.49 7.87 -3.93
C ALA A 261 -18.33 6.58 -4.06
N GLU A 262 -17.91 5.55 -3.34
CA GLU A 262 -18.55 4.23 -3.26
C GLU A 262 -18.55 3.76 -1.81
N LYS A 263 -19.31 2.71 -1.50
CA LYS A 263 -19.39 2.17 -0.14
C LYS A 263 -18.00 1.74 0.38
N PRO A 264 -17.60 2.17 1.61
CA PRO A 264 -16.32 1.78 2.16
C PRO A 264 -16.30 0.30 2.55
N ILE A 265 -15.17 -0.36 2.28
CA ILE A 265 -14.91 -1.70 2.83
C ILE A 265 -14.53 -1.55 4.30
N MET A 266 -15.04 -2.41 5.17
CA MET A 266 -14.85 -2.29 6.61
C MET A 266 -14.19 -3.54 7.19
N SER A 267 -13.07 -3.35 7.89
CA SER A 267 -12.39 -4.43 8.61
C SER A 267 -12.65 -4.29 10.10
N VAL A 268 -13.12 -5.34 10.76
CA VAL A 268 -13.44 -5.33 12.19
C VAL A 268 -12.44 -6.18 12.97
N SER A 269 -11.91 -5.63 14.06
CA SER A 269 -11.06 -6.34 15.01
C SER A 269 -11.71 -6.29 16.39
N VAL A 270 -11.95 -7.46 16.98
CA VAL A 270 -12.55 -7.58 18.32
C VAL A 270 -11.67 -8.41 19.23
N THR A 271 -11.52 -7.97 20.47
CA THR A 271 -10.75 -8.66 21.52
C THR A 271 -11.64 -8.91 22.73
N GLY A 272 -11.60 -10.14 23.25
CA GLY A 272 -12.46 -10.55 24.37
C GLY A 272 -13.91 -10.88 23.99
N CYS A 273 -14.21 -11.02 22.69
CA CYS A 273 -15.46 -11.54 22.14
C CYS A 273 -15.25 -12.10 20.73
N GLU A 274 -16.11 -13.01 20.30
CA GLU A 274 -16.09 -13.48 18.92
C GLU A 274 -16.75 -12.43 17.98
N PRO A 275 -16.30 -12.31 16.72
CA PRO A 275 -16.92 -11.42 15.73
C PRO A 275 -18.40 -11.76 15.46
N SER A 276 -18.80 -13.02 15.63
CA SER A 276 -20.18 -13.51 15.53
C SER A 276 -21.10 -12.91 16.61
N GLU A 277 -20.55 -12.54 17.77
CA GLU A 277 -21.29 -11.92 18.87
C GLU A 277 -21.43 -10.40 18.72
N CYS A 278 -20.82 -9.81 17.69
CA CYS A 278 -20.80 -8.38 17.44
C CYS A 278 -21.62 -8.03 16.20
N ILE A 279 -22.29 -6.89 16.25
CA ILE A 279 -23.15 -6.38 15.19
C ILE A 279 -22.56 -5.07 14.71
N VAL A 280 -22.57 -4.87 13.40
CA VAL A 280 -22.27 -3.59 12.77
C VAL A 280 -23.59 -2.99 12.31
N ARG A 281 -23.84 -1.76 12.76
CA ARG A 281 -25.03 -1.00 12.40
C ARG A 281 -24.61 0.25 11.65
N ALA A 282 -25.20 0.47 10.48
CA ALA A 282 -25.04 1.69 9.71
C ALA A 282 -26.33 2.48 9.69
N VAL A 283 -26.21 3.76 10.03
CA VAL A 283 -27.34 4.65 10.26
C VAL A 283 -27.20 5.89 9.37
N GLY A 284 -28.26 6.25 8.65
CA GLY A 284 -28.34 7.42 7.78
C GLY A 284 -28.67 8.72 8.52
N LYS A 285 -29.03 9.76 7.76
CA LYS A 285 -29.23 11.13 8.25
C LYS A 285 -30.32 11.25 9.33
N ASP A 286 -31.43 10.51 9.17
CA ASP A 286 -32.62 10.61 10.03
C ASP A 286 -32.69 9.50 11.10
N GLY A 287 -31.56 8.83 11.37
CA GLY A 287 -31.56 7.66 12.25
C GLY A 287 -32.08 6.38 11.59
N GLU A 288 -32.36 6.42 10.28
CA GLU A 288 -32.76 5.24 9.51
C GLU A 288 -31.64 4.20 9.49
N ILE A 289 -32.02 2.93 9.66
CA ILE A 289 -31.06 1.82 9.63
C ILE A 289 -30.83 1.47 8.16
N LEU A 290 -29.67 1.84 7.64
CA LEU A 290 -29.26 1.53 6.27
C LEU A 290 -28.82 0.08 6.14
N ASN A 291 -28.11 -0.44 7.16
CA ASN A 291 -27.68 -1.82 7.21
C ASN A 291 -27.50 -2.30 8.66
N THR A 292 -27.73 -3.59 8.88
CA THR A 292 -27.33 -4.30 10.11
C THR A 292 -26.75 -5.64 9.70
N SER A 293 -25.46 -5.83 9.95
CA SER A 293 -24.74 -7.06 9.60
C SER A 293 -23.98 -7.61 10.80
N ALA A 294 -23.72 -8.92 10.81
CA ALA A 294 -22.78 -9.49 11.76
C ALA A 294 -21.38 -8.94 11.48
N ALA A 295 -20.58 -8.65 12.50
CA ALA A 295 -19.23 -8.12 12.31
C ALA A 295 -18.31 -9.07 11.50
N ALA A 296 -18.67 -10.36 11.43
CA ALA A 296 -18.03 -11.35 10.58
C ALA A 296 -18.20 -11.11 9.07
N GLN A 297 -19.20 -10.34 8.64
CA GLN A 297 -19.51 -10.15 7.22
C GLN A 297 -18.72 -9.01 6.56
N MET A 298 -17.93 -8.21 7.29
CA MET A 298 -16.93 -7.23 6.77
C MET A 298 -17.41 -6.22 5.71
N TYR A 299 -18.72 -6.02 5.52
CA TYR A 299 -19.25 -4.97 4.65
C TYR A 299 -20.42 -4.22 5.28
N VAL A 300 -20.48 -2.93 4.97
CA VAL A 300 -21.62 -2.06 5.25
C VAL A 300 -22.28 -1.76 3.91
N ASP A 301 -23.35 -2.48 3.57
CA ASP A 301 -24.08 -2.21 2.34
C ASP A 301 -25.13 -1.13 2.58
N THR A 302 -24.79 0.13 2.26
CA THR A 302 -25.73 1.25 2.31
C THR A 302 -26.61 1.36 1.05
N GLY A 303 -26.53 0.39 0.13
CA GLY A 303 -27.32 0.40 -1.11
C GLY A 303 -26.98 1.60 -2.00
N LYS A 304 -28.02 2.31 -2.49
CA LYS A 304 -27.90 3.54 -3.30
C LYS A 304 -27.93 4.82 -2.46
N TYR A 305 -27.82 4.70 -1.13
CA TYR A 305 -27.88 5.84 -0.24
C TYR A 305 -26.71 6.79 -0.49
N GLY A 306 -27.00 8.09 -0.51
CA GLY A 306 -26.00 9.13 -0.48
C GLY A 306 -26.38 10.19 0.53
N GLY A 307 -25.40 10.61 1.33
CA GLY A 307 -25.62 11.37 2.54
C GLY A 307 -24.65 10.97 3.66
N PRO A 308 -24.83 11.52 4.87
CA PRO A 308 -24.04 11.15 6.04
C PRO A 308 -24.39 9.73 6.50
N VAL A 309 -23.38 8.98 6.91
CA VAL A 309 -23.52 7.63 7.45
C VAL A 309 -22.72 7.52 8.75
N THR A 310 -23.38 7.04 9.80
CA THR A 310 -22.73 6.66 11.06
C THR A 310 -22.67 5.15 11.15
N VAL A 311 -21.46 4.59 11.18
CA VAL A 311 -21.24 3.17 11.42
C VAL A 311 -20.87 2.96 12.88
N THR A 312 -21.51 1.98 13.51
CA THR A 312 -21.30 1.62 14.91
C THR A 312 -21.07 0.12 15.03
N LEU A 313 -20.02 -0.28 15.75
CA LEU A 313 -19.77 -1.65 16.15
C LEU A 313 -20.32 -1.86 17.56
N GLU A 314 -21.21 -2.82 17.74
CA GLU A 314 -21.96 -3.07 18.97
C GLU A 314 -21.81 -4.52 19.42
N LYS A 315 -21.71 -4.75 20.74
CA LYS A 315 -21.88 -6.08 21.35
C LYS A 315 -23.03 -6.00 22.36
N GLY A 316 -24.18 -6.58 22.03
CA GLY A 316 -25.41 -6.40 22.81
C GLY A 316 -25.81 -4.92 22.87
N SER A 317 -25.97 -4.37 24.07
CA SER A 317 -26.26 -2.94 24.28
C SER A 317 -25.01 -2.04 24.37
N LYS A 318 -23.81 -2.63 24.25
CA LYS A 318 -22.55 -1.88 24.41
C LYS A 318 -21.97 -1.49 23.05
N LYS A 319 -21.81 -0.18 22.84
CA LYS A 319 -21.05 0.38 21.73
C LYS A 319 -19.55 0.16 21.94
N LEU A 320 -18.91 -0.49 20.98
CA LEU A 320 -17.46 -0.80 20.98
C LEU A 320 -16.66 0.26 20.21
N ALA A 321 -17.12 0.63 19.01
CA ALA A 321 -16.48 1.65 18.17
C ALA A 321 -17.52 2.39 17.30
N SER A 322 -17.14 3.57 16.78
CA SER A 322 -17.96 4.35 15.84
C SER A 322 -17.10 5.14 14.86
N SER A 323 -17.64 5.38 13.68
CA SER A 323 -17.08 6.30 12.70
C SER A 323 -18.21 6.94 11.90
N LYS A 324 -17.99 8.18 11.46
CA LYS A 324 -18.90 8.92 10.59
C LYS A 324 -18.20 9.26 9.28
N TYR A 325 -18.92 9.19 8.19
CA TYR A 325 -18.44 9.58 6.87
C TYR A 325 -19.61 10.03 5.99
N PHE A 326 -19.29 10.56 4.81
CA PHE A 326 -20.29 10.99 3.84
C PHE A 326 -20.14 10.20 2.54
N ILE A 327 -21.23 9.70 1.96
CA ILE A 327 -21.22 9.03 0.65
C ILE A 327 -21.86 9.95 -0.39
N ILE A 328 -21.17 10.14 -1.52
CA ILE A 328 -21.72 10.73 -2.74
C ILE A 328 -21.55 9.69 -3.85
N PRO A 329 -22.60 8.89 -4.16
CA PRO A 329 -22.49 7.83 -5.17
C PRO A 329 -22.07 8.40 -6.53
N GLY A 330 -21.00 7.83 -7.10
CA GLY A 330 -20.47 8.27 -8.39
C GLY A 330 -19.76 9.62 -8.35
N PHE A 331 -19.33 10.08 -7.17
CA PHE A 331 -18.46 11.24 -7.05
C PHE A 331 -17.21 11.06 -7.91
N SER A 332 -16.90 12.07 -8.70
CA SER A 332 -15.67 12.08 -9.48
C SER A 332 -15.09 13.48 -9.51
N CYS A 333 -13.78 13.56 -9.33
CA CYS A 333 -12.98 14.76 -9.47
C CYS A 333 -11.93 14.53 -10.56
N GLN A 334 -11.90 15.41 -11.56
CA GLN A 334 -10.96 15.39 -12.66
C GLN A 334 -10.29 16.76 -12.78
N TYR A 335 -8.97 16.76 -12.75
CA TYR A 335 -8.13 17.92 -12.99
C TYR A 335 -6.94 17.48 -13.85
N ALA A 336 -6.36 18.41 -14.59
CA ALA A 336 -5.13 18.15 -15.34
C ALA A 336 -4.02 17.75 -14.35
N GLY A 337 -3.21 16.75 -14.69
CA GLY A 337 -2.03 16.38 -13.89
C GLY A 337 -2.30 15.65 -12.58
N LYS A 338 -3.14 14.60 -12.56
CA LYS A 338 -3.16 13.63 -11.44
C LYS A 338 -1.76 13.05 -11.19
N GLY A 339 -0.99 13.70 -10.31
CA GLY A 339 0.38 13.36 -9.93
C GLY A 339 1.46 14.42 -10.23
N ASP A 340 1.14 15.48 -10.98
CA ASP A 340 2.04 16.62 -11.25
C ASP A 340 1.35 17.92 -10.85
N ILE A 341 2.12 18.88 -10.34
CA ILE A 341 1.65 20.25 -10.11
C ILE A 341 1.21 20.85 -11.46
N THR A 342 -0.01 21.37 -11.55
CA THR A 342 -0.53 22.03 -12.76
C THR A 342 -0.82 23.51 -12.55
N ASP A 343 -0.62 24.28 -13.63
CA ASP A 343 -1.05 25.69 -13.73
C ASP A 343 -2.57 25.82 -13.94
N ASP A 344 -3.24 24.71 -14.30
CA ASP A 344 -4.69 24.67 -14.43
C ASP A 344 -5.33 24.52 -13.05
N LEU A 345 -6.03 25.58 -12.63
CA LEU A 345 -6.74 25.64 -11.36
C LEU A 345 -8.18 25.13 -11.47
N GLN A 346 -8.63 24.68 -12.66
CA GLN A 346 -9.99 24.19 -12.83
C GLN A 346 -10.09 22.68 -12.57
N VAL A 347 -10.96 22.33 -11.62
CA VAL A 347 -11.43 20.97 -11.38
C VAL A 347 -12.80 20.79 -12.03
N SER A 348 -12.94 19.76 -12.85
CA SER A 348 -14.23 19.22 -13.27
C SER A 348 -14.73 18.22 -12.24
N TYR A 349 -15.98 18.37 -11.81
CA TYR A 349 -16.58 17.49 -10.81
C TYR A 349 -17.90 16.89 -11.25
N ASN A 350 -18.27 15.79 -10.58
CA ASN A 350 -19.62 15.22 -10.57
C ASN A 350 -20.03 14.98 -9.12
N VAL A 351 -21.10 15.63 -8.66
CA VAL A 351 -21.67 15.49 -7.32
C VAL A 351 -23.16 15.17 -7.50
N PHE A 352 -23.59 13.97 -7.13
CA PHE A 352 -24.98 13.52 -7.30
C PHE A 352 -25.56 13.71 -8.73
N GLY A 353 -24.73 13.59 -9.76
CA GLY A 353 -25.13 13.80 -11.16
C GLY A 353 -25.03 15.25 -11.63
N GLU A 354 -24.82 16.21 -10.73
CA GLU A 354 -24.50 17.59 -11.07
C GLU A 354 -23.05 17.69 -11.51
N LYS A 355 -22.85 18.08 -12.77
CA LYS A 355 -21.52 18.28 -13.36
C LYS A 355 -21.21 19.76 -13.45
N GLY A 356 -20.01 20.14 -13.05
CA GLY A 356 -19.56 21.52 -13.12
C GLY A 356 -18.04 21.62 -13.11
N THR A 357 -17.57 22.86 -13.21
CA THR A 357 -16.16 23.22 -13.09
C THR A 357 -16.00 24.21 -11.96
N LYS A 358 -14.95 24.06 -11.15
CA LYS A 358 -14.62 24.98 -10.07
C LYS A 358 -13.13 25.29 -10.04
N ASP A 359 -12.81 26.52 -9.70
CA ASP A 359 -11.46 26.96 -9.36
C ASP A 359 -11.03 26.46 -7.95
N VAL A 360 -9.94 25.70 -7.88
CA VAL A 360 -9.39 25.15 -6.63
C VAL A 360 -8.66 26.17 -5.76
N SER A 361 -8.26 27.34 -6.31
CA SER A 361 -7.66 28.39 -5.49
C SER A 361 -8.67 29.14 -4.64
N SER A 362 -9.97 28.93 -4.89
CA SER A 362 -11.04 29.44 -4.03
C SER A 362 -11.07 28.67 -2.71
N GLU A 363 -10.70 29.34 -1.63
CA GLU A 363 -10.72 28.79 -0.26
C GLU A 363 -12.13 28.40 0.21
N ASP A 364 -13.17 28.94 -0.41
CA ASP A 364 -14.56 28.73 0.00
C ASP A 364 -15.07 27.33 -0.39
N PRO A 365 -15.50 26.50 0.57
CA PRO A 365 -16.14 25.22 0.27
C PRO A 365 -17.40 25.43 -0.57
N TYR A 366 -17.56 24.64 -1.63
CA TYR A 366 -18.70 24.80 -2.53
C TYR A 366 -19.93 24.12 -1.94
N SER A 367 -21.08 24.81 -1.93
CA SER A 367 -22.30 24.33 -1.28
C SER A 367 -23.19 23.60 -2.29
N PHE A 368 -23.71 22.46 -1.88
CA PHE A 368 -24.63 21.64 -2.66
C PHE A 368 -25.88 21.34 -1.84
N THR A 369 -26.99 21.13 -2.53
CA THR A 369 -28.25 20.69 -1.93
C THR A 369 -28.73 19.42 -2.62
N TYR A 370 -28.90 18.34 -1.85
CA TYR A 370 -29.38 17.06 -2.37
C TYR A 370 -30.30 16.41 -1.35
N ASP A 371 -31.47 15.94 -1.79
CA ASP A 371 -32.44 15.24 -0.93
C ASP A 371 -32.74 15.96 0.41
N GLY A 372 -32.92 17.30 0.34
CA GLY A 372 -33.16 18.18 1.48
C GLY A 372 -31.94 18.46 2.37
N MET A 373 -30.80 17.83 2.12
CA MET A 373 -29.54 18.07 2.83
C MET A 373 -28.78 19.22 2.18
N THR A 374 -28.21 20.10 2.99
CA THR A 374 -27.24 21.09 2.54
C THR A 374 -25.87 20.75 3.09
N PHE A 375 -24.90 20.58 2.21
CA PHE A 375 -23.53 20.22 2.58
C PHE A 375 -22.54 21.01 1.74
N LYS A 376 -21.29 21.10 2.19
CA LYS A 376 -20.22 21.77 1.44
C LYS A 376 -19.12 20.78 1.10
N VAL A 377 -18.65 20.79 -0.15
CA VAL A 377 -17.50 20.00 -0.58
C VAL A 377 -16.24 20.85 -0.42
N VAL A 378 -15.28 20.30 0.33
CA VAL A 378 -13.94 20.85 0.54
C VAL A 378 -12.99 20.09 -0.37
N TRP A 379 -12.42 20.75 -1.36
CA TRP A 379 -11.53 20.12 -2.33
C TRP A 379 -10.12 19.99 -1.73
N CYS A 380 -9.54 18.80 -1.82
CA CYS A 380 -8.21 18.47 -1.31
C CYS A 380 -7.19 18.30 -2.45
N VAL A 381 -7.38 19.05 -3.55
CA VAL A 381 -6.54 18.95 -4.75
C VAL A 381 -5.24 19.75 -4.53
N PRO A 382 -4.06 19.12 -4.67
CA PRO A 382 -2.80 19.84 -4.56
C PRO A 382 -2.59 20.76 -5.76
N TYR A 383 -2.30 22.03 -5.53
CA TYR A 383 -1.90 23.00 -6.56
C TYR A 383 -0.68 23.78 -6.09
N VAL A 384 0.12 24.33 -7.03
CA VAL A 384 1.22 25.23 -6.65
C VAL A 384 0.72 26.65 -6.59
N THR A 385 0.79 27.20 -5.38
CA THR A 385 0.94 28.63 -5.20
C THR A 385 2.42 28.96 -5.42
N TYR A 386 2.75 29.63 -6.52
CA TYR A 386 4.02 30.33 -6.57
C TYR A 386 3.95 31.46 -5.53
N ASP A 387 4.48 31.22 -4.33
CA ASP A 387 4.88 32.33 -3.46
C ASP A 387 6.14 32.93 -4.10
N ILE A 388 5.92 33.75 -5.12
CA ILE A 388 6.92 34.70 -5.59
C ILE A 388 6.92 35.82 -4.54
N GLY A 389 7.26 35.48 -3.29
CA GLY A 389 7.38 36.46 -2.22
C GLY A 389 8.22 37.59 -2.77
N ASN A 390 7.65 38.82 -2.77
CA ASN A 390 8.12 40.00 -3.51
C ASN A 390 9.49 39.76 -4.14
N GLY A 391 9.52 39.17 -5.35
CA GLY A 391 10.77 38.80 -6.01
C GLY A 391 11.76 39.94 -5.89
N PRO A 392 13.08 39.67 -5.78
CA PRO A 392 14.07 40.59 -5.22
C PRO A 392 13.74 42.02 -5.66
N GLN A 393 13.21 42.82 -4.72
CA GLN A 393 12.89 44.20 -5.04
C GLN A 393 14.19 44.78 -5.60
N PRO A 394 14.18 45.31 -6.84
CA PRO A 394 15.37 45.98 -7.36
C PRO A 394 15.75 47.00 -6.29
N PHE A 395 16.99 46.93 -5.80
CA PHE A 395 17.48 47.93 -4.86
C PHE A 395 17.12 49.29 -5.44
N ASP A 396 16.41 50.11 -4.67
CA ASP A 396 16.12 51.48 -5.09
C ASP A 396 17.45 52.10 -5.51
N THR A 397 17.52 52.59 -6.75
CA THR A 397 18.66 53.36 -7.21
C THR A 397 18.71 54.63 -6.39
N VAL A 398 19.57 54.65 -5.38
CA VAL A 398 19.94 55.87 -4.68
C VAL A 398 21.02 56.53 -5.51
N ASP A 399 20.71 57.67 -6.12
CA ASP A 399 21.74 58.59 -6.63
C ASP A 399 22.47 59.19 -5.42
N VAL A 400 23.55 58.55 -5.01
CA VAL A 400 24.47 59.09 -4.01
C VAL A 400 25.57 59.82 -4.78
N ASP A 401 25.71 61.12 -4.55
CA ASP A 401 26.86 61.87 -5.04
C ASP A 401 28.12 61.28 -4.39
N VAL A 402 29.09 60.85 -5.19
CA VAL A 402 30.28 60.11 -4.75
C VAL A 402 31.11 60.94 -3.75
N LEU A 403 30.90 62.26 -3.71
CA LEU A 403 31.51 63.18 -2.75
C LEU A 403 30.94 63.08 -1.32
N GLU A 404 29.78 62.45 -1.11
CA GLU A 404 29.17 62.29 0.22
C GLU A 404 29.55 60.97 0.92
N LEU A 405 30.22 60.05 0.22
CA LEU A 405 30.81 58.86 0.82
C LEU A 405 32.04 59.24 1.63
N LYS A 406 31.83 59.67 2.87
CA LYS A 406 32.93 59.79 3.85
C LYS A 406 33.50 58.40 4.09
N ASP A 407 34.77 58.22 3.73
CA ASP A 407 35.61 57.10 4.17
C ASP A 407 35.59 57.03 5.70
N LYS A 408 34.69 56.20 6.25
CA LYS A 408 34.83 55.72 7.61
C LYS A 408 35.76 54.52 7.56
N MET A 409 37.06 54.79 7.55
CA MET A 409 37.97 53.93 8.30
C MET A 409 37.79 54.25 9.78
N THR A 410 36.98 53.45 10.48
CA THR A 410 37.23 53.02 11.86
C THR A 410 36.45 51.75 12.15
#